data_AF-A0AAD7PK84-F1
#
_entry.id   AF-A0AAD7PK84-F1
#
_cell.length_a   1.000
_cell.length_b   1.000
_cell.length_c   1.000
_cell.angle_alpha   90.00
_cell.angle_beta   90.00
_cell.angle_gamma   90.00
#
_symmetry.space_group_name_H-M   'P 1'
#
loop_
_entity.id
_entity.type
_entity.pdbx_description
1 polymer ?
#
loop_
_entity_poly.entity_id
_entity_poly.type
_entity_poly.pdbx_seq_one_letter_code
_entity_poly.pdbx_strand_id
1 'polypeptide(L)'
;MADSQCPIQEIFDLLSSAGYVDATKSDASSAEKIAGGLAWCIASVESSDLQSDVVSDQTVTPKSIIDNALIEERLRLLGCPYILHETDIQNLDNEVLFPVIQWLVKRVRKQRGNGDNEDGQLKEPETSTVMIGNLDELNQRKDTVLNELHCIREGINKEGSTAKVQKLISLLELLKDIERQESDLRSDYDAKHSELQAEIIELEAKIASGCDSKDFSNQLNHSLSESHEKLNSAKKELAARLRAVVAVKRKLDDLPCPSELIQYESRFSELYAYIQGKHRQTRKFYTTFNALLEIKELMLKETSLLNSIISQFQDAFSSSVSRIKLIDSMEGIVKGSQQKQEKVQVRLRARRESS
;
A
#
# COMPACT_ATOMS: atom_id res chain seq x y z
N MET A 1 2.27 -27.02 -42.67
CA MET A 1 3.55 -26.30 -42.65
C MET A 1 3.19 -24.86 -42.40
N ALA A 2 3.22 -24.44 -41.13
CA ALA A 2 2.89 -23.07 -40.74
C ALA A 2 4.18 -22.27 -40.84
N ASP A 3 4.24 -21.37 -41.82
CA ASP A 3 5.34 -20.42 -41.95
C ASP A 3 5.39 -19.56 -40.69
N SER A 4 6.44 -19.74 -39.90
CA SER A 4 6.78 -18.83 -38.81
C SER A 4 7.21 -17.51 -39.44
N GLN A 5 6.26 -16.60 -39.63
CA GLN A 5 6.55 -15.21 -39.98
C GLN A 5 7.50 -14.65 -38.91
N CYS A 6 8.69 -14.21 -39.33
CA CYS A 6 9.64 -13.56 -38.45
C CYS A 6 8.95 -12.32 -37.85
N PRO A 7 8.85 -12.19 -36.52
CA PRO A 7 8.05 -11.14 -35.87
C PRO A 7 8.54 -9.72 -36.23
N ILE A 8 9.79 -9.58 -36.68
CA ILE A 8 10.37 -8.31 -37.17
C ILE A 8 9.72 -7.85 -38.49
N GLN A 9 9.21 -8.77 -39.32
CA GLN A 9 8.58 -8.44 -40.59
C GLN A 9 7.26 -7.68 -40.38
N GLU A 10 6.51 -8.00 -39.31
CA GLU A 10 5.28 -7.29 -38.96
C GLU A 10 5.54 -5.82 -38.62
N ILE A 11 6.68 -5.54 -37.98
CA ILE A 11 7.13 -4.17 -37.69
C ILE A 11 7.42 -3.40 -38.98
N PHE A 12 8.09 -4.03 -39.95
CA PHE A 12 8.36 -3.41 -41.25
C PHE A 12 7.10 -3.17 -42.06
N ASP A 13 6.13 -4.08 -42.01
CA ASP A 13 4.83 -3.91 -42.67
C ASP A 13 4.05 -2.75 -42.03
N LEU A 14 4.10 -2.61 -40.69
CA LEU A 14 3.50 -1.48 -39.97
C LEU A 14 4.14 -0.14 -40.35
N LEU A 15 5.47 -0.05 -40.42
CA LEU A 15 6.17 1.16 -40.84
C LEU A 15 5.90 1.50 -42.32
N SER A 16 5.86 0.49 -43.19
CA SER A 16 5.49 0.66 -44.61
C SER A 16 4.08 1.20 -44.75
N SER A 17 3.13 0.67 -43.97
CA SER A 17 1.74 1.13 -43.94
C SER A 17 1.56 2.53 -43.35
N ALA A 18 2.55 3.05 -42.61
CA ALA A 18 2.58 4.42 -42.11
C ALA A 18 3.12 5.41 -43.16
N GLY A 19 3.84 4.93 -44.17
CA GLY A 19 4.42 5.72 -45.26
C GLY A 19 5.96 5.77 -45.26
N TYR A 20 6.64 4.99 -44.42
CA TYR A 20 8.10 4.90 -44.43
C TYR A 20 8.58 3.95 -45.54
N VAL A 21 9.00 4.52 -46.67
CA VAL A 21 9.38 3.78 -47.89
C VAL A 21 10.65 2.94 -47.69
N ASP A 22 11.54 3.38 -46.79
CA ASP A 22 12.86 2.77 -46.57
C ASP A 22 12.82 1.46 -45.77
N ALA A 23 11.66 1.08 -45.21
CA ALA A 23 11.45 -0.24 -44.59
C ALA A 23 11.66 -1.41 -45.58
N THR A 24 11.46 -1.17 -46.88
CA THR A 24 11.48 -2.21 -47.93
C THR A 24 12.82 -2.35 -48.67
N LYS A 25 13.79 -1.46 -48.42
CA LYS A 25 15.10 -1.47 -49.10
C LYS A 25 15.95 -2.66 -48.64
N SER A 26 16.54 -3.46 -49.55
CA SER A 26 17.35 -4.63 -49.17
C SER A 26 18.73 -4.29 -48.60
N ASP A 27 19.19 -3.06 -48.77
CA ASP A 27 20.61 -2.71 -48.62
C ASP A 27 20.98 -2.16 -47.23
N ALA A 28 20.02 -2.09 -46.29
CA ALA A 28 20.22 -1.56 -44.94
C ALA A 28 19.99 -2.64 -43.86
N SER A 29 20.71 -2.52 -42.74
CA SER A 29 20.55 -3.40 -41.58
C SER A 29 19.13 -3.29 -41.01
N SER A 30 18.58 -4.40 -40.49
CA SER A 30 17.27 -4.41 -39.85
C SER A 30 17.16 -3.37 -38.72
N ALA A 31 18.25 -3.13 -37.98
CA ALA A 31 18.28 -2.12 -36.91
C ALA A 31 18.25 -0.68 -37.47
N GLU A 32 18.93 -0.43 -38.59
CA GLU A 32 18.94 0.88 -39.27
C GLU A 32 17.55 1.21 -39.84
N LYS A 33 16.83 0.22 -40.35
CA LYS A 33 15.45 0.39 -40.84
C LYS A 33 14.48 0.74 -39.72
N ILE A 34 14.62 0.13 -38.55
CA ILE A 34 13.78 0.42 -37.39
C ILE A 34 14.11 1.80 -36.82
N ALA A 35 15.40 2.10 -36.62
CA ALA A 35 15.84 3.41 -36.14
C ALA A 35 15.38 4.53 -37.09
N GLY A 36 15.55 4.34 -38.41
CA GLY A 36 15.07 5.27 -39.43
C GLY A 36 13.55 5.41 -39.48
N GLY A 37 12.80 4.32 -39.26
CA GLY A 37 11.35 4.32 -39.20
C GLY A 37 10.81 5.05 -37.96
N LEU A 38 11.42 4.82 -36.78
CA LEU A 38 11.11 5.54 -35.54
C LEU A 38 11.40 7.03 -35.69
N ALA A 39 12.58 7.37 -36.18
CA ALA A 39 12.99 8.73 -36.49
C ALA A 39 12.02 9.46 -37.43
N TRP A 40 11.59 8.78 -38.51
CA TRP A 40 10.62 9.34 -39.45
C TRP A 40 9.23 9.55 -38.81
N CYS A 41 8.77 8.61 -37.99
CA CYS A 41 7.50 8.75 -37.27
C CYS A 41 7.53 9.92 -36.29
N ILE A 42 8.63 10.08 -35.54
CA ILE A 42 8.83 11.18 -34.59
C ILE A 42 8.85 12.52 -35.34
N ALA A 43 9.65 12.64 -36.42
CA ALA A 43 9.71 13.86 -37.21
C ALA A 43 8.35 14.23 -37.83
N SER A 44 7.56 13.22 -38.24
CA SER A 44 6.21 13.44 -38.75
C SER A 44 5.28 14.01 -37.67
N VAL A 45 5.39 13.53 -36.43
CA VAL A 45 4.61 14.04 -35.28
C VAL A 45 5.08 15.44 -34.86
N GLU A 46 6.38 15.68 -34.79
CA GLU A 46 6.96 16.98 -34.37
C GLU A 46 6.73 18.11 -35.38
N SER A 47 6.56 17.80 -36.67
CA SER A 47 6.35 18.79 -37.72
C SER A 47 5.10 19.68 -37.56
N SER A 48 4.22 19.38 -36.61
CA SER A 48 3.02 20.18 -36.31
C SER A 48 3.03 20.86 -34.94
N ASP A 49 4.05 20.65 -34.09
CA ASP A 49 4.14 21.22 -32.73
C ASP A 49 4.95 22.54 -32.67
N LEU A 50 5.32 23.13 -33.82
CA LEU A 50 5.91 24.47 -33.88
C LEU A 50 4.84 25.57 -33.68
N GLN A 51 4.41 25.75 -32.44
CA GLN A 51 4.06 27.06 -31.89
C GLN A 51 4.73 27.23 -30.54
N SER A 52 6.01 27.60 -30.55
CA SER A 52 6.65 28.37 -29.49
C SER A 52 7.97 28.92 -30.02
N ASP A 53 8.14 30.23 -29.83
CA ASP A 53 9.33 31.02 -30.17
C ASP A 53 10.65 30.32 -29.83
N VAL A 54 11.56 30.22 -30.81
CA VAL A 54 13.01 30.53 -30.70
C VAL A 54 13.60 30.58 -32.12
N VAL A 55 14.44 31.59 -32.33
CA VAL A 55 15.32 31.88 -33.46
C VAL A 55 15.79 30.63 -34.22
N SER A 56 15.43 30.54 -35.50
CA SER A 56 16.04 29.61 -36.45
C SER A 56 17.41 30.12 -36.86
N ASP A 57 18.45 29.37 -36.50
CA ASP A 57 19.58 29.15 -37.39
C ASP A 57 19.77 27.64 -37.56
N GLN A 58 20.28 27.26 -38.72
CA GLN A 58 20.62 25.93 -39.19
C GLN A 58 19.52 25.14 -39.94
N THR A 59 19.63 25.32 -41.26
CA THR A 59 19.27 24.43 -42.35
C THR A 59 19.26 22.93 -42.00
N VAL A 60 18.08 22.31 -42.03
CA VAL A 60 17.93 20.86 -42.00
C VAL A 60 17.94 20.33 -43.44
N THR A 61 19.08 19.80 -43.86
CA THR A 61 19.13 18.82 -44.96
C THR A 61 18.61 17.48 -44.45
N PRO A 62 17.69 16.80 -45.15
CA PRO A 62 17.09 15.54 -44.72
C PRO A 62 18.05 14.37 -44.99
N LYS A 63 19.11 14.25 -44.16
CA LYS A 63 19.99 13.07 -44.10
C LYS A 63 20.91 13.10 -42.87
N SER A 64 20.42 13.63 -41.75
CA SER A 64 21.06 13.44 -40.45
C SER A 64 20.66 12.06 -39.92
N ILE A 65 21.65 11.21 -39.68
CA ILE A 65 21.50 9.97 -38.94
C ILE A 65 20.98 10.39 -37.56
N ILE A 66 19.71 10.08 -37.26
CA ILE A 66 19.17 10.30 -35.94
C ILE A 66 19.78 9.20 -35.06
N ASP A 67 20.68 9.60 -34.17
CA ASP A 67 21.31 8.68 -33.22
C ASP A 67 20.24 8.03 -32.33
N ASN A 68 20.41 6.76 -31.99
CA ASN A 68 19.46 6.01 -31.17
C ASN A 68 19.19 6.68 -29.82
N ALA A 69 20.18 7.38 -29.26
CA ALA A 69 20.05 8.18 -28.05
C ALA A 69 19.05 9.35 -28.20
N LEU A 70 19.00 9.97 -29.38
CA LEU A 70 18.05 11.05 -29.67
C LEU A 70 16.61 10.51 -29.80
N ILE A 71 16.44 9.27 -30.27
CA ILE A 71 15.12 8.63 -30.38
C ILE A 71 14.51 8.42 -28.99
N GLU A 72 15.28 7.93 -28.01
CA GLU A 72 14.81 7.74 -26.63
C GLU A 72 14.38 9.07 -25.99
N GLU A 73 15.19 10.11 -26.13
CA GLU A 73 14.89 11.44 -25.58
C GLU A 73 13.62 12.03 -26.19
N ARG A 74 13.45 11.92 -27.52
CA ARG A 74 12.26 12.42 -28.21
C ARG A 74 10.99 11.62 -27.88
N LEU A 75 11.08 10.31 -27.69
CA LEU A 75 9.94 9.50 -27.23
C LEU A 75 9.49 9.91 -25.82
N ARG A 76 10.44 10.25 -24.94
CA ARG A 76 10.14 10.77 -23.60
C ARG A 76 9.42 12.11 -23.67
N LEU A 77 9.86 13.03 -24.54
CA LEU A 77 9.21 14.32 -24.76
C LEU A 77 7.80 14.20 -25.34
N LEU A 78 7.57 13.24 -26.23
CA LEU A 78 6.25 12.95 -26.81
C LEU A 78 5.28 12.24 -25.84
N GLY A 79 5.74 11.90 -24.63
CA GLY A 79 4.93 11.22 -23.61
C GLY A 79 4.60 9.76 -23.96
N CYS A 80 5.50 9.07 -24.65
CA CYS A 80 5.33 7.64 -24.94
C CYS A 80 5.29 6.84 -23.63
N PRO A 81 4.26 6.00 -23.40
CA PRO A 81 4.13 5.21 -22.17
C PRO A 81 5.05 3.98 -22.12
N TYR A 82 5.77 3.71 -23.22
CA TYR A 82 6.69 2.58 -23.36
C TYR A 82 8.13 3.08 -23.34
N ILE A 83 8.96 2.45 -22.51
CA ILE A 83 10.39 2.78 -22.35
C ILE A 83 11.15 2.01 -23.42
N LEU A 84 11.93 2.73 -24.21
CA LEU A 84 12.80 2.17 -25.24
C LEU A 84 14.23 2.59 -24.93
N HIS A 85 15.14 1.63 -24.75
CA HIS A 85 16.56 1.91 -24.60
C HIS A 85 17.31 1.74 -25.93
N GLU A 86 18.44 2.44 -26.06
CA GLU A 86 19.33 2.34 -27.22
C GLU A 86 19.76 0.88 -27.53
N THR A 87 19.93 0.07 -26.50
CA THR A 87 20.27 -1.36 -26.61
C THR A 87 19.15 -2.18 -27.26
N ASP A 88 17.90 -1.77 -27.11
CA ASP A 88 16.73 -2.54 -27.55
C ASP A 88 16.53 -2.39 -29.07
N ILE A 89 16.89 -1.22 -29.62
CA ILE A 89 16.92 -0.96 -31.07
C ILE A 89 18.04 -1.75 -31.75
N GLN A 90 19.23 -1.82 -31.12
CA GLN A 90 20.37 -2.56 -31.65
C GLN A 90 20.17 -4.09 -31.57
N ASN A 91 19.55 -4.57 -30.49
CA ASN A 91 19.27 -6.00 -30.27
C ASN A 91 18.00 -6.48 -30.97
N LEU A 92 17.25 -5.59 -31.64
CA LEU A 92 16.01 -5.92 -32.36
C LEU A 92 14.97 -6.61 -31.44
N ASP A 93 14.82 -6.11 -30.22
CA ASP A 93 13.89 -6.71 -29.25
C ASP A 93 12.43 -6.38 -29.63
N ASN A 94 11.77 -7.37 -30.23
CA ASN A 94 10.43 -7.20 -30.79
C ASN A 94 9.38 -6.87 -29.72
N GLU A 95 9.51 -7.45 -28.52
CA GLU A 95 8.57 -7.29 -27.42
C GLU A 95 8.46 -5.81 -26.98
N VAL A 96 9.56 -5.06 -27.09
CA VAL A 96 9.63 -3.65 -26.71
C VAL A 96 9.39 -2.74 -27.93
N LEU A 97 9.91 -3.11 -29.11
CA LEU A 97 9.82 -2.28 -30.32
C LEU A 97 8.39 -2.24 -30.88
N PHE A 98 7.66 -3.35 -30.84
CA PHE A 98 6.33 -3.44 -31.46
C PHE A 98 5.30 -2.48 -30.82
N PRO A 99 5.15 -2.41 -29.48
CA PRO A 99 4.23 -1.47 -28.84
C PRO A 99 4.57 0.01 -29.11
N VAL A 100 5.86 0.36 -29.13
CA VAL A 100 6.34 1.72 -29.40
C VAL A 100 6.00 2.14 -30.83
N ILE A 101 6.27 1.27 -31.81
CA ILE A 101 6.01 1.54 -33.22
C ILE A 101 4.51 1.59 -33.49
N GLN A 102 3.73 0.68 -32.91
CA GLN A 102 2.26 0.70 -33.02
C GLN A 102 1.67 2.00 -32.47
N TRP A 103 2.19 2.47 -31.33
CA TRP A 103 1.77 3.74 -30.73
C TRP A 103 2.10 4.94 -31.63
N LEU A 104 3.33 5.01 -32.15
CA LEU A 104 3.77 6.08 -33.06
C LEU A 104 2.96 6.09 -34.37
N VAL A 105 2.79 4.94 -35.02
CA VAL A 105 2.03 4.83 -36.28
C VAL A 105 0.57 5.25 -36.10
N LYS A 106 -0.06 4.91 -34.97
CA LYS A 106 -1.42 5.36 -34.65
C LYS A 106 -1.49 6.88 -34.53
N ARG A 107 -0.45 7.51 -33.99
CA ARG A 107 -0.35 8.97 -33.85
C ARG A 107 -0.12 9.66 -35.19
N VAL A 108 0.78 9.13 -36.03
CA VAL A 108 1.02 9.61 -37.40
C VAL A 108 -0.25 9.51 -38.26
N ARG A 109 -0.99 8.40 -38.17
CA ARG A 109 -2.27 8.23 -38.89
C ARG A 109 -3.34 9.21 -38.42
N LYS A 110 -3.44 9.45 -37.10
CA LYS A 110 -4.37 10.44 -36.55
C LYS A 110 -4.07 11.86 -37.06
N GLN A 111 -2.79 12.17 -37.26
CA GLN A 111 -2.35 13.45 -37.81
C GLN A 111 -2.62 13.58 -39.31
N ARG A 112 -2.49 12.49 -40.09
CA ARG A 112 -2.81 12.47 -41.53
C ARG A 112 -4.31 12.40 -41.83
N GLY A 113 -5.10 11.75 -40.98
CA GLY A 113 -6.54 11.57 -41.14
C GLY A 113 -7.39 12.77 -40.72
N ASN A 114 -6.80 13.94 -40.47
CA ASN A 114 -7.54 15.15 -40.09
C ASN A 114 -7.97 15.97 -41.33
N GLY A 115 -8.24 15.31 -42.47
CA GLY A 115 -8.44 15.97 -43.75
C GLY A 115 -9.20 15.17 -44.80
N ASP A 116 -10.31 14.52 -44.44
CA ASP A 116 -11.28 14.05 -45.44
C ASP A 116 -12.65 14.68 -45.17
N ASN A 117 -12.84 15.85 -45.79
CA ASN A 117 -14.16 16.39 -46.13
C ASN A 117 -14.70 15.59 -47.31
N GLU A 118 -15.80 14.87 -47.16
CA GLU A 118 -16.66 14.56 -48.30
C GLU A 118 -17.65 15.72 -48.52
N ASP A 119 -17.59 16.19 -49.77
CA ASP A 119 -18.59 16.89 -50.56
C ASP A 119 -19.19 18.22 -50.09
N GLY A 120 -18.83 19.25 -50.86
CA GLY A 120 -19.48 20.54 -50.84
C GLY A 120 -20.86 20.51 -51.48
N GLN A 121 -21.83 21.12 -50.79
CA GLN A 121 -22.78 22.05 -51.40
C GLN A 121 -23.31 22.97 -50.29
N LEU A 122 -23.19 24.28 -50.52
CA LEU A 122 -23.63 25.39 -49.69
C LEU A 122 -24.80 25.14 -48.71
N LYS A 123 -24.58 25.45 -47.42
CA LYS A 123 -25.37 26.40 -46.59
C LYS A 123 -24.80 26.50 -45.17
N GLU A 124 -24.42 27.70 -44.72
CA GLU A 124 -24.35 28.04 -43.28
C GLU A 124 -25.76 27.94 -42.63
N PRO A 125 -25.94 27.82 -41.29
CA PRO A 125 -24.97 27.97 -40.18
C PRO A 125 -25.15 26.95 -39.01
N GLU A 126 -24.18 26.13 -38.61
CA GLU A 126 -24.22 25.40 -37.31
C GLU A 126 -22.82 25.05 -36.75
N THR A 127 -22.14 26.00 -36.09
CA THR A 127 -20.88 25.72 -35.34
C THR A 127 -21.00 25.92 -33.83
N SER A 128 -22.14 26.41 -33.33
CA SER A 128 -22.36 26.57 -31.90
C SER A 128 -22.75 25.26 -31.18
N THR A 129 -23.28 24.27 -31.89
CA THR A 129 -23.85 23.05 -31.30
C THR A 129 -22.80 22.02 -30.88
N VAL A 130 -21.66 21.95 -31.58
CA VAL A 130 -20.62 20.92 -31.35
C VAL A 130 -19.71 21.24 -30.15
N MET A 131 -19.42 22.53 -29.89
CA MET A 131 -18.64 22.95 -28.71
C MET A 131 -19.45 22.82 -27.41
N ILE A 132 -20.76 23.06 -27.48
CA ILE A 132 -21.69 22.88 -26.36
C ILE A 132 -21.83 21.39 -26.01
N GLY A 133 -21.92 20.50 -27.01
CA GLY A 133 -22.00 19.05 -26.78
C GLY A 133 -20.79 18.47 -26.03
N ASN A 134 -19.57 18.92 -26.34
CA ASN A 134 -18.37 18.48 -25.63
C ASN A 134 -18.29 19.02 -24.20
N LEU A 135 -18.78 20.25 -23.96
CA LEU A 135 -18.85 20.84 -22.63
C LEU A 135 -19.93 20.17 -21.78
N ASP A 136 -21.07 19.84 -22.40
CA ASP A 136 -22.17 19.12 -21.76
C ASP A 136 -21.79 17.69 -21.43
N GLU A 137 -21.10 16.96 -22.31
CA GLU A 137 -20.55 15.63 -22.01
C GLU A 137 -19.52 15.69 -20.87
N LEU A 138 -18.66 16.70 -20.85
CA LEU A 138 -17.64 16.86 -19.81
C LEU A 138 -18.26 17.25 -18.47
N ASN A 139 -19.32 18.07 -18.48
CA ASN A 139 -20.13 18.37 -17.30
C ASN A 139 -20.92 17.14 -16.82
N GLN A 140 -21.48 16.33 -17.73
CA GLN A 140 -22.18 15.10 -17.38
C GLN A 140 -21.24 14.07 -16.75
N ARG A 141 -20.02 13.94 -17.28
CA ARG A 141 -18.96 13.11 -16.67
C ARG A 141 -18.54 13.66 -15.30
N LYS A 142 -18.38 14.98 -15.17
CA LYS A 142 -18.08 15.62 -13.88
C LYS A 142 -19.16 15.32 -12.84
N ASP A 143 -20.43 15.45 -13.22
CA ASP A 143 -21.57 15.20 -12.34
C ASP A 143 -21.67 13.71 -11.96
N THR A 144 -21.37 12.81 -12.90
CA THR A 144 -21.31 11.36 -12.64
C THR A 144 -20.22 11.02 -11.62
N VAL A 145 -19.00 11.54 -11.81
CA VAL A 145 -17.87 11.34 -10.89
C VAL A 145 -18.14 11.97 -9.52
N LEU A 146 -18.76 13.16 -9.47
CA LEU A 146 -19.15 13.81 -8.21
C LEU A 146 -20.19 13.00 -7.44
N ASN A 147 -21.15 12.39 -8.14
CA ASN A 147 -22.16 11.52 -7.54
C ASN A 147 -21.54 10.22 -7.01
N GLU A 148 -20.62 9.60 -7.76
CA GLU A 148 -19.89 8.41 -7.29
C GLU A 148 -19.03 8.72 -6.06
N LEU A 149 -18.31 9.84 -6.07
CA LEU A 149 -17.55 10.32 -4.91
C LEU A 149 -18.45 10.61 -3.70
N HIS A 150 -19.65 11.14 -3.93
CA HIS A 150 -20.65 11.36 -2.88
C HIS A 150 -21.16 10.03 -2.30
N CYS A 151 -21.48 9.04 -3.14
CA CYS A 151 -21.88 7.71 -2.69
C CYS A 151 -20.79 6.99 -1.89
N ILE A 152 -19.52 7.08 -2.33
CA ILE A 152 -18.38 6.54 -1.59
C ILE A 152 -18.23 7.25 -0.23
N ARG A 153 -18.37 8.58 -0.21
CA ARG A 153 -18.32 9.39 1.02
C ARG A 153 -19.45 9.04 1.99
N GLU A 154 -20.66 8.82 1.51
CA GLU A 154 -21.79 8.37 2.33
C GLU A 154 -21.60 6.95 2.86
N GLY A 155 -21.04 6.03 2.06
CA GLY A 155 -20.68 4.68 2.51
C GLY A 155 -19.67 4.70 3.66
N ILE A 156 -18.61 5.50 3.51
CA ILE A 156 -17.60 5.74 4.54
C ILE A 156 -18.21 6.38 5.81
N ASN A 157 -19.20 7.27 5.66
CA ASN A 157 -19.90 7.91 6.77
C ASN A 157 -20.79 6.93 7.56
N LYS A 158 -21.42 5.97 6.88
CA LYS A 158 -22.27 4.94 7.51
C LYS A 158 -21.47 3.91 8.31
N GLU A 159 -20.23 3.63 7.91
CA GLU A 159 -19.32 2.69 8.61
C GLU A 159 -18.60 3.28 9.84
N GLY A 160 -18.89 4.54 10.21
CA GLY A 160 -18.36 5.16 11.43
C GLY A 160 -16.84 5.44 11.41
N SER A 161 -16.19 5.31 10.25
CA SER A 161 -14.74 5.52 10.07
C SER A 161 -14.36 6.94 9.63
N THR A 162 -15.30 7.87 9.67
CA THR A 162 -15.16 9.26 9.19
C THR A 162 -13.93 9.97 9.78
N ALA A 163 -13.69 9.82 11.07
CA ALA A 163 -12.54 10.45 11.74
C ALA A 163 -11.19 9.89 11.22
N LYS A 164 -11.13 8.60 10.89
CA LYS A 164 -9.91 7.96 10.34
C LYS A 164 -9.69 8.37 8.89
N VAL A 165 -10.76 8.44 8.09
CA VAL A 165 -10.68 8.87 6.69
C VAL A 165 -10.34 10.35 6.60
N GLN A 166 -10.92 11.20 7.46
CA GLN A 166 -10.55 12.61 7.54
C GLN A 166 -9.06 12.78 7.87
N LYS A 167 -8.54 11.98 8.81
CA LYS A 167 -7.11 11.96 9.15
C LYS A 167 -6.24 11.47 7.97
N LEU A 168 -6.69 10.46 7.23
CA LEU A 168 -6.00 9.98 6.03
C LEU A 168 -5.96 11.04 4.93
N ILE A 169 -7.06 11.74 4.71
CA ILE A 169 -7.14 12.85 3.74
C ILE A 169 -6.14 13.95 4.12
N SER A 170 -6.11 14.38 5.38
CA SER A 170 -5.14 15.38 5.85
C SER A 170 -3.69 14.90 5.72
N LEU A 171 -3.41 13.62 5.95
CA LEU A 171 -2.08 13.05 5.74
C LEU A 171 -1.70 13.01 4.24
N LEU A 172 -2.67 12.78 3.36
CA LEU A 172 -2.46 12.69 1.92
C LEU A 172 -2.26 14.09 1.30
N GLU A 173 -2.95 15.10 1.82
CA GLU A 173 -2.68 16.51 1.53
C GLU A 173 -1.27 16.91 1.97
N LEU A 174 -0.89 16.56 3.21
CA LEU A 174 0.46 16.81 3.72
C LEU A 174 1.54 16.12 2.88
N LEU A 175 1.29 14.88 2.42
CA LEU A 175 2.21 14.14 1.57
C LEU A 175 2.39 14.85 0.23
N LYS A 176 1.30 15.26 -0.42
CA LYS A 176 1.36 16.04 -1.67
C LYS A 176 2.11 17.37 -1.52
N ASP A 177 1.95 18.04 -0.38
CA ASP A 177 2.67 19.28 -0.11
C ASP A 177 4.18 19.04 0.09
N ILE A 178 4.56 17.93 0.71
CA ILE A 178 5.97 17.51 0.84
C ILE A 178 6.55 17.14 -0.53
N GLU A 179 5.82 16.39 -1.36
CA GLU A 179 6.27 16.04 -2.72
C GLU A 179 6.51 17.28 -3.59
N ARG A 180 5.64 18.29 -3.47
CA ARG A 180 5.86 19.59 -4.13
C ARG A 180 7.11 20.29 -3.61
N GLN A 181 7.29 20.36 -2.29
CA GLN A 181 8.49 20.94 -1.69
C GLN A 181 9.77 20.23 -2.12
N GLU A 182 9.74 18.90 -2.26
CA GLU A 182 10.88 18.12 -2.75
C GLU A 182 11.19 18.46 -4.22
N SER A 183 10.17 18.53 -5.07
CA SER A 183 10.32 18.93 -6.47
C SER A 183 10.87 20.35 -6.63
N ASP A 184 10.37 21.30 -5.83
CA ASP A 184 10.83 22.69 -5.85
C ASP A 184 12.30 22.78 -5.42
N LEU A 185 12.67 22.10 -4.33
CA LEU A 185 14.06 22.04 -3.88
C LEU A 185 14.97 21.38 -4.91
N ARG A 186 14.51 20.31 -5.58
CA ARG A 186 15.26 19.63 -6.65
C ARG A 186 15.58 20.59 -7.78
N SER A 187 14.59 21.36 -8.24
CA SER A 187 14.76 22.40 -9.26
C SER A 187 15.77 23.47 -8.83
N ASP A 188 15.66 23.97 -7.59
CA ASP A 188 16.60 24.95 -7.03
C ASP A 188 18.04 24.41 -6.98
N TYR A 189 18.22 23.15 -6.60
CA TYR A 189 19.54 22.50 -6.59
C TYR A 189 20.12 22.34 -7.99
N ASP A 190 19.31 21.91 -8.96
CA ASP A 190 19.75 21.71 -10.35
C ASP A 190 20.11 23.07 -11.01
N ALA A 191 19.36 24.13 -10.72
CA ALA A 191 19.68 25.49 -11.16
C ALA A 191 21.00 25.99 -10.57
N LYS A 192 21.20 25.82 -9.25
CA LYS A 192 22.43 26.22 -8.57
C LYS A 192 23.65 25.42 -9.00
N HIS A 193 23.47 24.13 -9.28
CA HIS A 193 24.52 23.29 -9.86
C HIS A 193 24.96 23.83 -11.22
N SER A 194 23.99 24.19 -12.07
CA SER A 194 24.27 24.74 -13.40
C SER A 194 24.99 26.10 -13.33
N GLU A 195 24.60 26.97 -12.40
CA GLU A 195 25.27 28.26 -12.14
C GLU A 195 26.73 28.07 -11.72
N LEU A 196 26.99 27.20 -10.73
CA LEU A 196 28.35 26.91 -10.28
C LEU A 196 29.20 26.25 -11.38
N GLN A 197 28.60 25.39 -12.20
CA GLN A 197 29.28 24.78 -13.34
C GLN A 197 29.69 25.82 -14.39
N ALA A 198 28.84 26.83 -14.64
CA ALA A 198 29.18 27.94 -15.52
C ALA A 198 30.31 28.82 -14.93
N GLU A 199 30.28 29.09 -13.63
CA GLU A 199 31.35 29.85 -12.95
C GLU A 199 32.69 29.11 -12.99
N ILE A 200 32.69 27.78 -12.82
CA ILE A 200 33.89 26.94 -12.97
C ILE A 200 34.46 27.08 -14.40
N ILE A 201 33.63 26.98 -15.44
CA ILE A 201 34.06 27.12 -16.84
C ILE A 201 34.66 28.52 -17.09
N GLU A 202 34.03 29.57 -16.54
CA GLU A 202 34.54 30.95 -16.67
C GLU A 202 35.90 31.12 -15.96
N LEU A 203 36.06 30.55 -14.77
CA LEU A 203 37.31 30.57 -14.02
C LEU A 203 38.40 29.75 -14.72
N GLU A 204 38.09 28.58 -15.27
CA GLU A 204 39.00 27.78 -16.08
C GLU A 204 39.48 28.53 -17.33
N ALA A 205 38.57 29.26 -18.01
CA ALA A 205 38.91 30.12 -19.13
C ALA A 205 39.82 31.29 -18.73
N LYS A 206 39.57 31.91 -17.58
CA LYS A 206 40.43 32.98 -17.02
C LYS A 206 41.82 32.46 -16.65
N ILE A 207 41.93 31.25 -16.10
CA ILE A 207 43.22 30.59 -15.81
C ILE A 207 43.96 30.28 -17.12
N ALA A 208 43.27 29.76 -18.13
CA ALA A 208 43.85 29.49 -19.46
C ALA A 208 44.34 30.77 -20.17
N SER A 209 43.74 31.92 -19.87
CA SER A 209 44.15 33.23 -20.41
C SER A 209 45.42 33.83 -19.79
N GLY A 210 46.04 33.16 -18.79
CA GLY A 210 47.36 33.54 -18.26
C GLY A 210 47.39 34.80 -17.39
N CYS A 211 46.30 35.11 -16.68
CA CYS A 211 46.25 36.26 -15.77
C CYS A 211 46.89 35.92 -14.41
N ASP A 212 48.21 35.98 -14.34
CA ASP A 212 48.98 35.72 -13.11
C ASP A 212 49.13 37.01 -12.26
N SER A 213 48.03 37.44 -11.65
CA SER A 213 48.06 38.43 -10.56
C SER A 213 48.01 37.69 -9.22
N LYS A 214 48.97 37.98 -8.32
CA LYS A 214 48.95 37.49 -6.93
C LYS A 214 47.62 37.82 -6.21
N ASP A 215 46.94 38.90 -6.61
CA ASP A 215 45.65 39.29 -6.04
C ASP A 215 44.52 38.36 -6.50
N PHE A 216 44.57 37.86 -7.75
CA PHE A 216 43.61 36.86 -8.25
C PHE A 216 43.78 35.52 -7.54
N SER A 217 45.02 35.07 -7.34
CA SER A 217 45.31 33.84 -6.60
C SER A 217 44.84 33.92 -5.15
N ASN A 218 45.06 35.05 -4.47
CA ASN A 218 44.59 35.26 -3.11
C ASN A 218 43.05 35.31 -3.03
N GLN A 219 42.39 35.94 -3.98
CA GLN A 219 40.93 36.01 -4.04
C GLN A 219 40.29 34.65 -4.38
N LEU A 220 40.90 33.88 -5.28
CA LEU A 220 40.50 32.50 -5.58
C LEU A 220 40.66 31.59 -4.36
N ASN A 221 41.80 31.68 -3.65
CA ASN A 221 42.04 30.92 -2.43
C ASN A 221 41.06 31.30 -1.31
N HIS A 222 40.70 32.57 -1.19
CA HIS A 222 39.68 33.02 -0.24
C HIS A 222 38.29 32.46 -0.59
N SER A 223 37.87 32.54 -1.85
CA SER A 223 36.59 31.97 -2.33
C SER A 223 36.54 30.44 -2.18
N LEU A 224 37.65 29.75 -2.44
CA LEU A 224 37.78 28.32 -2.22
C LEU A 224 37.70 27.95 -0.73
N SER A 225 38.33 28.74 0.14
CA SER A 225 38.22 28.55 1.59
C SER A 225 36.79 28.77 2.08
N GLU A 226 36.12 29.81 1.59
CA GLU A 226 34.74 30.13 1.96
C GLU A 226 33.74 29.05 1.48
N SER A 227 33.89 28.57 0.24
CA SER A 227 33.08 27.46 -0.27
C SER A 227 33.36 26.15 0.47
N HIS A 228 34.62 25.89 0.85
CA HIS A 228 34.97 24.73 1.67
C HIS A 228 34.34 24.81 3.06
N GLU A 229 34.33 25.98 3.70
CA GLU A 229 33.66 26.21 4.98
C GLU A 229 32.14 26.01 4.88
N LYS A 230 31.50 26.53 3.82
CA LYS A 230 30.08 26.30 3.53
C LYS A 230 29.76 24.81 3.32
N LEU A 231 30.62 24.09 2.62
CA LEU A 231 30.48 22.65 2.43
C LEU A 231 30.66 21.88 3.75
N ASN A 232 31.61 22.30 4.59
CA ASN A 232 31.81 21.69 5.91
C ASN A 232 30.64 21.98 6.87
N SER A 233 30.04 23.18 6.82
CA SER A 233 28.85 23.50 7.61
C SER A 233 27.63 22.70 7.14
N ALA A 234 27.41 22.58 5.82
CA ALA A 234 26.36 21.74 5.24
C ALA A 234 26.53 20.25 5.60
N LYS A 235 27.77 19.72 5.54
CA LYS A 235 28.07 18.35 5.99
C LYS A 235 27.76 18.15 7.49
N LYS A 236 28.05 19.13 8.34
CA LYS A 236 27.71 19.08 9.78
C LYS A 236 26.20 19.07 10.00
N GLU A 237 25.45 19.88 9.25
CA GLU A 237 23.99 19.87 9.32
C GLU A 237 23.42 18.52 8.86
N LEU A 238 23.88 17.99 7.73
CA LEU A 238 23.47 16.67 7.24
C LEU A 238 23.75 15.58 8.28
N ALA A 239 24.92 15.59 8.90
CA ALA A 239 25.26 14.66 9.97
C ALA A 239 24.35 14.81 11.20
N ALA A 240 23.87 16.02 11.51
CA ALA A 240 22.89 16.25 12.57
C ALA A 240 21.51 15.68 12.18
N ARG A 241 21.06 15.91 10.93
CA ARG A 241 19.80 15.38 10.38
C ARG A 241 19.80 13.86 10.36
N LEU A 242 20.88 13.22 9.88
CA LEU A 242 21.02 11.76 9.86
C LEU A 242 20.96 11.16 11.27
N ARG A 243 21.62 11.79 12.26
CA ARG A 243 21.50 11.38 13.66
C ARG A 243 20.06 11.46 14.17
N ALA A 244 19.32 12.52 13.80
CA ALA A 244 17.90 12.64 14.15
C ALA A 244 17.04 11.56 13.48
N VAL A 245 17.25 11.27 12.20
CA VAL A 245 16.55 10.18 11.48
C VAL A 245 16.80 8.83 12.14
N VAL A 246 18.05 8.52 12.49
CA VAL A 246 18.37 7.27 13.20
C VAL A 246 17.71 7.22 14.57
N ALA A 247 17.62 8.34 15.29
CA ALA A 247 16.91 8.40 16.57
C ALA A 247 15.40 8.13 16.42
N VAL A 248 14.77 8.62 15.35
CA VAL A 248 13.37 8.32 15.03
C VAL A 248 13.18 6.86 14.63
N LYS A 249 14.09 6.29 13.82
CA LYS A 249 14.04 4.87 13.45
C LYS A 249 14.11 3.95 14.66
N ARG A 250 15.00 4.22 15.62
CA ARG A 250 15.05 3.45 16.88
C ARG A 250 13.73 3.47 17.65
N LYS A 251 13.07 4.64 17.71
CA LYS A 251 11.73 4.75 18.34
C LYS A 251 10.65 3.98 17.58
N LEU A 252 10.81 3.79 16.27
CA LEU A 252 9.93 2.94 15.48
C LEU A 252 10.22 1.46 15.74
N ASP A 253 11.50 1.08 15.85
CA ASP A 253 11.92 -0.28 16.16
C ASP A 253 11.49 -0.71 17.58
N ASP A 254 11.30 0.24 18.50
CA ASP A 254 10.72 -0.02 19.84
C ASP A 254 9.23 -0.44 19.79
N LEU A 255 8.56 -0.33 18.63
CA LEU A 255 7.19 -0.81 18.46
C LEU A 255 7.20 -2.32 18.13
N PRO A 256 6.39 -3.13 18.82
CA PRO A 256 6.35 -4.56 18.55
C PRO A 256 5.92 -4.82 17.10
N CYS A 257 6.72 -5.61 16.40
CA CYS A 257 6.46 -5.98 15.02
C CYS A 257 5.23 -6.90 14.92
N PRO A 258 4.61 -7.04 13.72
CA PRO A 258 3.45 -7.90 13.54
C PRO A 258 3.65 -9.35 14.01
N SER A 259 4.86 -9.91 13.87
CA SER A 259 5.19 -11.23 14.41
C SER A 259 5.22 -11.29 15.93
N GLU A 260 5.70 -10.24 16.61
CA GLU A 260 5.67 -10.16 18.09
C GLU A 260 4.24 -10.05 18.60
N LEU A 261 3.39 -9.27 17.92
CA LEU A 261 1.95 -9.19 18.22
C LEU A 261 1.27 -10.57 18.14
N ILE A 262 1.53 -11.34 17.09
CA ILE A 262 0.98 -12.70 16.93
C ILE A 262 1.50 -13.65 18.03
N GLN A 263 2.78 -13.51 18.41
CA GLN A 263 3.34 -14.27 19.54
C GLN A 263 2.64 -13.91 20.86
N TYR A 264 2.41 -12.62 21.12
CA TYR A 264 1.68 -12.18 22.30
C TYR A 264 0.24 -12.69 22.30
N GLU A 265 -0.47 -12.61 21.17
CA GLU A 265 -1.83 -13.15 21.03
C GLU A 265 -1.89 -14.66 21.34
N SER A 266 -0.95 -15.42 20.77
CA SER A 266 -0.83 -16.86 21.04
C SER A 266 -0.57 -17.11 22.52
N ARG A 267 0.35 -16.34 23.11
CA ARG A 267 0.70 -16.47 24.54
C ARG A 267 -0.46 -16.10 25.47
N PHE A 268 -1.25 -15.08 25.13
CA PHE A 268 -2.45 -14.71 25.88
C PHE A 268 -3.51 -15.80 25.78
N SER A 269 -3.68 -16.41 24.60
CA SER A 269 -4.62 -17.51 24.39
C SER A 269 -4.25 -18.75 25.22
N GLU A 270 -2.96 -19.11 25.23
CA GLU A 270 -2.43 -20.16 26.11
C GLU A 270 -2.67 -19.87 27.58
N LEU A 271 -2.35 -18.64 28.01
CA LEU A 271 -2.54 -18.22 29.40
C LEU A 271 -4.02 -18.27 29.80
N TYR A 272 -4.92 -17.85 28.90
CA TYR A 272 -6.36 -17.91 29.13
C TYR A 272 -6.84 -19.35 29.29
N ALA A 273 -6.41 -20.26 28.42
CA ALA A 273 -6.71 -21.69 28.53
C ALA A 273 -6.18 -22.27 29.85
N TYR A 274 -4.98 -21.89 30.27
CA TYR A 274 -4.39 -22.30 31.55
C TYR A 274 -5.22 -21.81 32.76
N ILE A 275 -5.60 -20.52 32.77
CA ILE A 275 -6.43 -19.93 33.82
C ILE A 275 -7.80 -20.62 33.88
N GLN A 276 -8.43 -20.86 32.74
CA GLN A 276 -9.71 -21.55 32.67
C GLN A 276 -9.61 -23.00 33.19
N GLY A 277 -8.52 -23.71 32.84
CA GLY A 277 -8.21 -25.03 33.36
C GLY A 277 -8.07 -25.03 34.88
N LYS A 278 -7.31 -24.07 35.44
CA LYS A 278 -7.16 -23.89 36.89
C LYS A 278 -8.49 -23.56 37.56
N HIS A 279 -9.29 -22.67 37.00
CA HIS A 279 -10.62 -22.36 37.53
C HIS A 279 -11.52 -23.61 37.58
N ARG A 280 -11.52 -24.45 36.54
CA ARG A 280 -12.25 -25.72 36.54
C ARG A 280 -11.74 -26.68 37.61
N GLN A 281 -10.42 -26.76 37.80
CA GLN A 281 -9.81 -27.59 38.83
C GLN A 281 -10.19 -27.11 40.24
N THR A 282 -10.10 -25.81 40.51
CA THR A 282 -10.51 -25.19 41.77
C THR A 282 -11.98 -25.48 42.06
N ARG A 283 -12.88 -25.32 41.08
CA ARG A 283 -14.30 -25.63 41.24
C ARG A 283 -14.55 -27.11 41.61
N LYS A 284 -13.78 -28.04 41.01
CA LYS A 284 -13.84 -29.46 41.38
C LYS A 284 -13.41 -29.66 42.83
N PHE A 285 -12.30 -29.05 43.27
CA PHE A 285 -11.85 -29.15 44.66
C PHE A 285 -12.88 -28.62 45.65
N TYR A 286 -13.49 -27.45 45.40
CA TYR A 286 -14.57 -26.94 46.25
C TYR A 286 -15.79 -27.85 46.28
N THR A 287 -16.15 -28.45 45.14
CA THR A 287 -17.27 -29.40 45.09
C THR A 287 -16.98 -30.63 45.95
N THR A 288 -15.79 -31.21 45.84
CA THR A 288 -15.37 -32.35 46.65
C THR A 288 -15.27 -31.99 48.13
N PHE A 289 -14.70 -30.83 48.46
CA PHE A 289 -14.59 -30.35 49.83
C PHE A 289 -15.97 -30.19 50.48
N ASN A 290 -16.92 -29.56 49.79
CA ASN A 290 -18.27 -29.39 50.30
C ASN A 290 -18.99 -30.73 50.50
N ALA A 291 -18.80 -31.69 49.59
CA ALA A 291 -19.35 -33.04 49.74
C ALA A 291 -18.75 -33.78 50.95
N LEU A 292 -17.43 -33.69 51.15
CA LEU A 292 -16.77 -34.27 52.32
C LEU A 292 -17.21 -33.61 53.63
N LEU A 293 -17.45 -32.29 53.61
CA LEU A 293 -17.98 -31.56 54.76
C LEU A 293 -19.40 -32.03 55.11
N GLU A 294 -20.26 -32.19 54.11
CA GLU A 294 -21.62 -32.72 54.29
C GLU A 294 -21.59 -34.14 54.86
N ILE A 295 -20.73 -35.02 54.32
CA ILE A 295 -20.52 -36.38 54.87
C ILE A 295 -20.06 -36.30 56.32
N LYS A 296 -19.08 -35.47 56.65
CA LYS A 296 -18.59 -35.29 58.03
C LYS A 296 -19.73 -34.87 58.97
N GLU A 297 -20.56 -33.91 58.56
CA GLU A 297 -21.70 -33.46 59.37
C GLU A 297 -22.74 -34.57 59.57
N LEU A 298 -23.01 -35.37 58.53
CA LEU A 298 -23.92 -36.52 58.62
C LEU A 298 -23.37 -37.59 59.56
N MET A 299 -22.07 -37.91 59.45
CA MET A 299 -21.39 -38.85 60.35
C MET A 299 -21.45 -38.38 61.81
N LEU A 300 -21.26 -37.08 62.08
CA LEU A 300 -21.40 -36.54 63.44
C LEU A 300 -22.82 -36.67 63.98
N LYS A 301 -23.83 -36.43 63.14
CA LYS A 301 -25.24 -36.61 63.50
C LYS A 301 -25.56 -38.08 63.78
N GLU A 302 -24.99 -39.02 63.01
CA GLU A 302 -25.16 -40.45 63.21
C GLU A 302 -24.51 -40.92 64.52
N THR A 303 -23.29 -40.49 64.82
CA THR A 303 -22.64 -40.77 66.11
C THR A 303 -23.47 -40.23 67.28
N SER A 304 -23.99 -39.00 67.18
CA SER A 304 -24.86 -38.41 68.20
C SER A 304 -26.17 -39.18 68.36
N LEU A 305 -26.77 -39.65 67.25
CA LEU A 305 -27.98 -40.45 67.26
C LEU A 305 -27.74 -41.81 67.92
N LEU A 306 -26.65 -42.50 67.56
CA LEU A 306 -26.26 -43.78 68.15
C LEU A 306 -26.04 -43.66 69.66
N ASN A 307 -25.33 -42.61 70.10
CA ASN A 307 -25.15 -42.34 71.53
C ASN A 307 -26.50 -42.09 72.25
N SER A 308 -27.43 -41.39 71.60
CA SER A 308 -28.78 -41.18 72.14
C SER A 308 -29.58 -42.48 72.23
N ILE A 309 -29.52 -43.34 71.21
CA ILE A 309 -30.17 -44.65 71.20
C ILE A 309 -29.61 -45.54 72.31
N ILE A 310 -28.28 -45.58 72.47
CA ILE A 310 -27.63 -46.36 73.54
C ILE A 310 -28.12 -45.91 74.91
N SER A 311 -28.19 -44.59 75.16
CA SER A 311 -28.71 -44.03 76.41
C SER A 311 -30.18 -44.41 76.64
N GLN A 312 -31.06 -44.18 75.65
CA GLN A 312 -32.48 -44.55 75.73
C GLN A 312 -32.70 -46.06 75.91
N PHE A 313 -31.83 -46.88 75.33
CA PHE A 313 -31.87 -48.33 75.47
C PHE A 313 -31.51 -48.77 76.90
N GLN A 314 -30.54 -48.11 77.54
CA GLN A 314 -30.24 -48.33 78.96
C GLN A 314 -31.44 -47.98 79.85
N ASP A 315 -32.11 -46.85 79.59
CA ASP A 315 -33.31 -46.43 80.33
C ASP A 315 -34.50 -47.39 80.12
N ALA A 316 -34.60 -48.04 78.96
CA ALA A 316 -35.69 -48.96 78.63
C ALA A 316 -35.68 -50.24 79.48
N PHE A 317 -34.56 -50.64 80.10
CA PHE A 317 -34.52 -51.78 81.02
C PHE A 317 -35.28 -51.54 82.33
N SER A 318 -35.54 -50.27 82.68
CA SER A 318 -36.14 -49.91 83.97
C SER A 318 -37.66 -50.15 84.05
N SER A 319 -38.39 -50.09 82.93
CA SER A 319 -39.86 -50.24 82.95
C SER A 319 -40.47 -50.60 81.59
N SER A 320 -41.64 -51.26 81.62
CA SER A 320 -42.38 -51.57 80.39
C SER A 320 -42.88 -50.33 79.63
N VAL A 321 -43.12 -49.22 80.34
CA VAL A 321 -43.51 -47.94 79.74
C VAL A 321 -42.33 -47.31 79.00
N SER A 322 -41.12 -47.39 79.57
CA SER A 322 -39.89 -46.92 78.93
C SER A 322 -39.59 -47.70 77.63
N ARG A 323 -39.91 -49.00 77.58
CA ARG A 323 -39.80 -49.81 76.35
C ARG A 323 -40.72 -49.34 75.22
N ILE A 324 -41.97 -49.01 75.54
CA ILE A 324 -42.93 -48.50 74.52
C ILE A 324 -42.44 -47.14 74.00
N LYS A 325 -41.97 -46.25 74.88
CA LYS A 325 -41.40 -44.95 74.48
C LYS A 325 -40.18 -45.09 73.54
N LEU A 326 -39.32 -46.08 73.79
CA LEU A 326 -38.19 -46.38 72.90
C LEU A 326 -38.66 -46.81 71.50
N ILE A 327 -39.70 -47.67 71.43
CA ILE A 327 -40.28 -48.12 70.16
C ILE A 327 -40.86 -46.94 69.37
N ASP A 328 -41.64 -46.08 70.02
CA ASP A 328 -42.23 -44.89 69.37
C ASP A 328 -41.13 -43.92 68.88
N SER A 329 -40.08 -43.73 69.68
CA SER A 329 -38.89 -42.92 69.32
C SER A 329 -38.18 -43.48 68.09
N MET A 330 -37.92 -44.80 68.06
CA MET A 330 -37.31 -45.48 66.92
C MET A 330 -38.18 -45.39 65.66
N GLU A 331 -39.50 -45.57 65.77
CA GLU A 331 -40.42 -45.43 64.64
C GLU A 331 -40.38 -43.99 64.08
N GLY A 332 -40.33 -42.99 64.97
CA GLY A 332 -40.16 -41.58 64.59
C GLY A 332 -38.85 -41.30 63.85
N ILE A 333 -37.74 -41.87 64.32
CA ILE A 333 -36.42 -41.75 63.68
C ILE A 333 -36.44 -42.35 62.27
N VAL A 334 -36.99 -43.56 62.12
CA VAL A 334 -37.09 -44.25 60.82
C VAL A 334 -37.93 -43.44 59.83
N LYS A 335 -39.12 -42.98 60.24
CA LYS A 335 -39.97 -42.12 59.40
C LYS A 335 -39.27 -40.82 59.00
N GLY A 336 -38.59 -40.17 59.94
CA GLY A 336 -37.82 -38.95 59.68
C GLY A 336 -36.65 -39.16 58.72
N SER A 337 -35.97 -40.30 58.81
CA SER A 337 -34.89 -40.68 57.89
C SER A 337 -35.42 -40.94 56.47
N GLN A 338 -36.50 -41.71 56.36
CA GLN A 338 -37.19 -42.02 55.10
C GLN A 338 -37.59 -40.73 54.35
N GLN A 339 -38.22 -39.78 55.05
CA GLN A 339 -38.63 -38.50 54.47
C GLN A 339 -37.44 -37.67 53.98
N LYS A 340 -36.31 -37.67 54.71
CA LYS A 340 -35.10 -36.95 54.28
C LYS A 340 -34.50 -37.60 53.02
N GLN A 341 -34.46 -38.93 52.97
CA GLN A 341 -33.97 -39.67 51.81
C GLN A 341 -34.80 -39.36 50.56
N GLU A 342 -36.13 -39.36 50.67
CA GLU A 342 -37.03 -38.99 49.57
C GLU A 342 -36.76 -37.56 49.07
N LYS A 343 -36.64 -36.58 49.98
CA LYS A 343 -36.32 -35.19 49.61
C LYS A 343 -34.99 -35.08 48.86
N VAL A 344 -33.96 -35.83 49.27
CA VAL A 344 -32.66 -35.84 48.58
C VAL A 344 -32.77 -36.50 47.20
N GLN A 345 -33.50 -37.61 47.08
CA GLN A 345 -33.72 -38.26 45.78
C GLN A 345 -34.48 -37.36 44.78
N VAL A 346 -35.46 -36.60 45.25
CA VAL A 346 -36.18 -35.63 44.41
C VAL A 346 -35.25 -34.51 43.94
N ARG A 347 -34.43 -33.95 44.83
CA ARG A 347 -33.42 -32.93 44.45
C ARG A 347 -32.40 -33.47 43.44
N LEU A 348 -31.96 -34.71 43.61
CA LEU A 348 -31.05 -35.38 42.68
C LEU A 348 -31.68 -35.58 41.29
N ARG A 349 -32.95 -35.97 41.22
CA ARG A 349 -33.69 -36.09 39.95
C ARG A 349 -33.79 -34.74 39.24
N ALA A 350 -34.23 -33.69 39.94
CA ALA A 350 -34.31 -32.34 39.39
C ALA A 350 -32.96 -31.81 38.86
N ARG A 351 -31.86 -32.18 39.53
CA ARG A 351 -30.51 -31.79 39.09
C ARG A 351 -30.03 -32.55 37.85
N ARG A 352 -30.48 -33.79 37.63
CA ARG A 352 -30.18 -34.58 36.43
C ARG A 352 -30.99 -34.13 35.21
N GLU A 353 -32.18 -33.60 35.43
CA GLU A 353 -33.04 -33.07 34.35
C GLU A 353 -32.64 -31.67 33.89
N SER A 354 -31.79 -30.96 34.66
CA SER A 354 -31.34 -29.58 34.38
C SER A 354 -29.89 -29.46 33.91
N SER A 355 -29.12 -30.55 33.92
CA SER A 355 -27.78 -30.65 33.30
C SER A 355 -27.88 -31.39 31.98
#